data_AF-A0A9D4FXJ4-F1
#
_entry.id   AF-A0A9D4FXJ4-F1
#
_cell.length_a   1.000
_cell.length_b   1.000
_cell.length_c   1.000
_cell.angle_alpha   90.00
_cell.angle_beta   90.00
_cell.angle_gamma   90.00
#
_symmetry.space_group_name_H-M   'P 1'
#
loop_
_entity.id
_entity.type
_entity.pdbx_description
1 polymer ?
#
loop_
_entity_poly.entity_id
_entity_poly.type
_entity_poly.pdbx_seq_one_letter_code
_entity_poly.pdbx_strand_id
1 'polypeptide(L)' 'MTNKALAGLASAVTMSPDELASVLNIQPEMLQTIKADHTGVDLIVQILTEWRESDDAIYLGHNAFAELHALISN' A
#
# COMPACT_ATOMS: atom_id res chain seq x y z
N MET A 1 7.22 13.36 -6.85
CA MET A 1 6.38 13.09 -8.04
C MET A 1 5.12 12.39 -7.54
N THR A 2 3.96 13.03 -7.58
CA THR A 2 2.74 12.50 -6.98
C THR A 2 2.23 11.30 -7.78
N ASN A 3 2.33 10.09 -7.23
CA ASN A 3 1.81 8.85 -7.81
C ASN A 3 0.27 8.90 -7.81
N LYS A 4 -0.32 9.59 -8.79
CA LYS A 4 -1.79 9.69 -8.94
C LYS A 4 -2.47 8.31 -9.01
N ALA A 5 -1.77 7.29 -9.49
CA ALA A 5 -2.25 5.91 -9.53
C ALA A 5 -2.39 5.29 -8.12
N LEU A 6 -1.43 5.54 -7.22
CA LEU A 6 -1.51 5.06 -5.83
C LEU A 6 -2.60 5.78 -5.04
N ALA A 7 -2.80 7.08 -5.27
CA ALA A 7 -3.90 7.82 -4.67
C ALA A 7 -5.28 7.31 -5.13
N GLY A 8 -5.39 6.93 -6.41
CA GLY A 8 -6.59 6.28 -6.95
C GLY A 8 -6.86 4.93 -6.28
N LEU A 9 -5.83 4.08 -6.15
CA LEU A 9 -5.92 2.82 -5.42
C LEU A 9 -6.28 3.03 -3.94
N ALA A 10 -5.63 3.98 -3.28
CA ALA A 10 -5.86 4.28 -1.87
C ALA A 10 -7.32 4.65 -1.58
N SER A 11 -7.98 5.31 -2.53
CA SER A 11 -9.40 5.66 -2.43
C SER A 11 -10.32 4.47 -2.71
N ALA A 12 -9.85 3.45 -3.42
CA ALA A 12 -10.58 2.22 -3.71
C ALA A 12 -10.37 1.14 -2.62
N VAL A 13 -9.38 1.32 -1.75
CA VAL A 13 -9.10 0.41 -0.64
C VAL A 13 -10.24 0.47 0.37
N THR A 14 -10.97 -0.62 0.51
CA THR A 14 -12.07 -0.77 1.49
C THR A 14 -11.60 -1.35 2.83
N MET A 15 -10.44 -2.00 2.83
CA MET A 15 -9.82 -2.62 4.02
C MET A 15 -9.09 -1.61 4.91
N SER A 16 -8.88 -1.99 6.16
CA SER A 16 -8.17 -1.13 7.11
C SER A 16 -6.67 -1.01 6.77
N PRO A 17 -5.98 0.07 7.18
CA PRO A 17 -4.54 0.22 6.97
C PRO A 17 -3.71 -0.95 7.51
N ASP A 18 -4.10 -1.48 8.67
CA ASP A 18 -3.44 -2.63 9.30
C ASP A 18 -3.66 -3.93 8.50
N GLU A 19 -4.84 -4.13 7.91
CA GLU A 19 -5.13 -5.28 7.04
C GLU A 19 -4.35 -5.18 5.73
N LEU A 20 -4.34 -3.99 5.13
CA LEU A 20 -3.55 -3.72 3.92
C LEU A 20 -2.06 -3.97 4.17
N ALA A 21 -1.53 -3.45 5.26
CA ALA A 21 -0.13 -3.67 5.64
C ALA A 21 0.17 -5.16 5.83
N SER A 22 -0.75 -5.92 6.44
CA SER A 22 -0.59 -7.37 6.58
C SER A 22 -0.59 -8.09 5.23
N VAL A 23 -1.48 -7.71 4.30
CA VAL A 23 -1.54 -8.27 2.94
C VAL A 23 -0.27 -7.98 2.15
N LEU A 24 0.25 -6.77 2.30
CA LEU A 24 1.46 -6.28 1.65
C LEU A 24 2.74 -6.71 2.37
N ASN A 25 2.64 -7.53 3.43
CA ASN A 25 3.75 -7.97 4.26
C ASN A 25 4.63 -6.81 4.77
N ILE A 26 4.00 -5.66 5.04
CA ILE A 26 4.67 -4.48 5.60
C ILE A 26 4.97 -4.75 7.05
N GLN A 27 6.23 -4.54 7.43
CA GLN A 27 6.67 -4.78 8.79
C GLN A 27 5.90 -3.86 9.77
N PRO A 28 5.50 -4.39 10.94
CA PRO A 28 4.72 -3.62 11.91
C PRO A 28 5.45 -2.37 12.41
N GLU A 29 6.78 -2.41 12.52
CA GLU A 29 7.59 -1.23 12.86
C GLU A 29 7.51 -0.11 11.81
N MET A 30 7.52 -0.50 10.52
CA MET A 30 7.35 0.43 9.40
C MET A 30 5.95 1.01 9.43
N LEU A 31 4.93 0.16 9.61
CA LEU A 31 3.54 0.60 9.71
C LEU A 31 3.33 1.62 10.84
N GLN A 32 3.92 1.40 12.01
CA GLN A 32 3.83 2.36 13.12
C GLN A 32 4.49 3.70 12.76
N THR A 33 5.61 3.67 12.05
CA THR A 33 6.30 4.87 11.57
C THR A 33 5.41 5.65 10.59
N ILE A 34 4.78 4.97 9.63
CA ILE A 34 3.86 5.63 8.69
C ILE A 34 2.63 6.18 9.41
N LYS A 35 2.04 5.43 10.36
CA LYS A 35 0.88 5.87 11.15
C LYS A 35 1.17 7.07 12.04
N ALA A 36 2.43 7.29 12.41
CA ALA A 36 2.83 8.45 13.21
C ALA A 36 2.81 9.75 12.41
N ASP A 37 3.08 9.70 11.11
CA ASP A 37 3.21 10.87 10.24
C ASP A 37 1.99 11.07 9.31
N HIS A 38 1.27 9.98 8.98
CA HIS A 38 0.21 9.97 7.98
C HIS A 38 -1.11 9.43 8.54
N THR A 39 -2.24 9.98 8.08
CA THR A 39 -3.59 9.55 8.49
C THR A 39 -4.57 9.48 7.32
N GLY A 40 -5.64 8.69 7.48
CA GLY A 40 -6.71 8.57 6.48
C GLY A 40 -6.23 7.98 5.14
N VAL A 41 -6.60 8.62 4.04
CA VAL A 41 -6.20 8.19 2.68
C VAL A 41 -4.70 8.32 2.46
N ASP A 42 -4.06 9.31 3.07
CA ASP A 42 -2.62 9.57 2.92
C ASP A 42 -1.77 8.46 3.54
N LEU A 43 -2.23 7.90 4.67
CA LEU A 43 -1.65 6.70 5.29
C LEU A 43 -1.66 5.51 4.33
N ILE A 44 -2.79 5.27 3.66
CA ILE A 44 -2.92 4.18 2.69
C ILE A 44 -1.97 4.40 1.50
N VAL A 45 -1.89 5.64 0.98
CA VAL A 45 -0.94 5.99 -0.09
C VAL A 45 0.50 5.70 0.32
N GLN A 46 0.87 5.99 1.57
CA GLN A 46 2.22 5.72 2.03
C GLN A 46 2.51 4.26 2.29
N ILE A 47 1.57 3.49 2.84
CA ILE A 47 1.72 2.04 2.93
C ILE A 47 1.98 1.42 1.55
N LEU A 48 1.23 1.86 0.53
CA LEU A 48 1.41 1.40 -0.85
C LEU A 48 2.73 1.88 -1.48
N THR A 49 3.22 3.05 -1.07
CA THR A 49 4.49 3.59 -1.54
C THR A 49 5.66 2.81 -0.95
N GLU A 50 5.67 2.61 0.36
CA GLU A 50 6.67 1.81 1.06
C GLU A 50 6.70 0.37 0.54
N TRP A 51 5.54 -0.24 0.31
CA TRP A 51 5.45 -1.56 -0.33
C TRP A 51 6.09 -1.58 -1.71
N ARG A 52 5.80 -0.59 -2.54
CA ARG A 52 6.35 -0.48 -3.89
C ARG A 52 7.87 -0.27 -3.88
N GLU A 53 8.39 0.48 -2.91
CA GLU A 53 9.82 0.73 -2.77
C GLU A 53 10.56 -0.42 -2.04
N SER A 54 9.82 -1.31 -1.36
CA SER A 54 10.37 -2.53 -0.77
C SER A 54 10.73 -3.56 -1.84
N ASP A 55 11.85 -4.26 -1.64
CA ASP A 55 12.42 -5.28 -2.55
C ASP A 55 11.44 -6.44 -2.85
N ASP A 56 10.41 -6.63 -2.00
CA ASP A 56 9.33 -7.61 -2.20
C ASP A 56 8.48 -7.32 -3.46
N ALA A 57 8.32 -6.05 -3.84
CA ALA A 57 7.64 -5.66 -5.08
C ALA A 57 8.41 -6.10 -6.35
N ILE A 58 9.72 -6.36 -6.23
CA ILE A 58 10.55 -6.90 -7.32
C ILE A 58 10.27 -8.40 -7.52
N TYR A 59 9.85 -9.12 -6.47
CA TYR A 59 9.56 -10.56 -6.52
C TYR A 59 8.17 -10.90 -7.07
N LEU A 60 7.22 -9.96 -7.01
CA LEU A 60 5.87 -10.12 -7.57
C LEU A 60 5.81 -9.90 -9.10
N GLY A 61 6.96 -9.67 -9.75
CA GLY A 61 7.04 -9.53 -11.20
C GLY A 61 6.23 -8.34 -11.73
N HIS A 62 6.22 -8.17 -13.04
CA HIS A 62 5.63 -7.03 -13.76
C HIS A 62 4.13 -6.73 -13.48
N ASN A 63 3.45 -7.53 -12.64
CA ASN A 63 2.00 -7.51 -12.38
C ASN A 63 1.59 -7.22 -10.93
N ALA A 64 2.52 -6.99 -10.01
CA ALA A 64 2.22 -6.77 -8.58
C ALA A 64 1.13 -5.70 -8.34
N PHE A 65 1.18 -4.59 -9.10
CA PHE A 65 0.19 -3.51 -9.01
C PHE A 65 -1.19 -3.92 -9.53
N ALA A 66 -1.26 -4.75 -10.57
CA ALA A 66 -2.51 -5.21 -11.16
C ALA A 66 -3.18 -6.29 -10.28
N GLU A 67 -2.38 -7.18 -9.69
CA GLU A 67 -2.87 -8.18 -8.73
C GLU A 67 -3.35 -7.51 -7.45
N LEU A 68 -2.61 -6.50 -6.97
CA LEU A 68 -3.06 -5.68 -5.86
C LEU A 68 -4.37 -4.95 -6.22
N HIS A 69 -4.46 -4.29 -7.38
CA HIS A 69 -5.71 -3.67 -7.82
C HIS A 69 -6.88 -4.67 -7.85
N ALA A 70 -6.66 -5.91 -8.31
CA ALA A 70 -7.70 -6.93 -8.31
C ALA A 70 -8.10 -7.37 -6.90
N LEU A 71 -7.14 -7.46 -5.98
CA LEU A 71 -7.35 -7.89 -4.60
C LEU A 71 -8.11 -6.84 -3.78
N ILE A 72 -7.82 -5.55 -3.97
CA ILE A 72 -8.47 -4.49 -3.21
C ILE A 72 -9.80 -4.01 -3.85
N SER A 73 -10.05 -4.32 -5.13
CA SER A 73 -11.26 -3.90 -5.85
C SER A 73 -12.40 -4.94 -5.84
N ASN A 74 -12.28 -6.01 -5.07
CA ASN A 74 -13.26 -7.10 -4.94
C ASN A 74 -13.91 -7.11 -3.54
#